data_AF-A0A0J1FW89-F1
#
_entry.id   AF-A0A0J1FW89-F1
#
_cell.length_a   1.000
_cell.length_b   1.000
_cell.length_c   1.000
_cell.angle_alpha   90.00
_cell.angle_beta   90.00
_cell.angle_gamma   90.00
#
_symmetry.space_group_name_H-M   'P 1'
#
loop_
_entity.id
_entity.type
_entity.pdbx_description
1 polymer ?
#
loop_
_entity_poly.entity_id
_entity_poly.type
_entity_poly.pdbx_seq_one_letter_code
_entity_poly.pdbx_strand_id
1 'polypeptide(L)' 'MVLRCPKCNSNKYYYTYINEQEIVLCRSCGYWESMSLDDWEKLSNS' A
#
# COMPACT_ATOMS: atom_id res chain seq x y z
N MET A 1 -3.51 10.75 7.10
CA MET A 1 -4.68 10.06 6.48
C MET A 1 -4.25 8.63 6.21
N VAL A 2 -4.70 7.66 7.01
CA VAL A 2 -4.19 6.27 6.98
C VAL A 2 -4.82 5.48 5.82
N LEU A 3 -4.00 4.90 4.93
CA LEU A 3 -4.46 4.03 3.86
C LEU A 3 -5.20 2.82 4.46
N ARG A 4 -6.53 2.75 4.27
CA ARG A 4 -7.34 1.61 4.70
C ARG A 4 -7.62 0.71 3.51
N CYS A 5 -7.43 -0.58 3.71
CA CYS A 5 -7.63 -1.54 2.65
C CYS A 5 -9.08 -1.59 2.19
N PRO A 6 -9.38 -1.39 0.89
CA PRO A 6 -10.75 -1.41 0.40
C PRO A 6 -11.41 -2.79 0.53
N LYS A 7 -10.62 -3.87 0.69
CA LYS A 7 -11.13 -5.24 0.82
C LYS A 7 -11.38 -5.69 2.26
N CYS A 8 -10.49 -5.35 3.19
CA CYS A 8 -10.55 -5.85 4.57
C CYS A 8 -10.50 -4.76 5.65
N ASN A 9 -10.51 -3.49 5.24
CA ASN A 9 -10.43 -2.30 6.09
C ASN A 9 -9.18 -2.25 7.01
N SER A 10 -8.21 -3.11 6.78
CA SER A 10 -6.95 -3.16 7.49
C SER A 10 -6.04 -2.02 7.05
N ASN A 11 -5.30 -1.44 7.99
CA ASN A 11 -4.25 -0.45 7.77
C ASN A 11 -2.86 -1.10 7.61
N LYS A 12 -2.79 -2.43 7.56
CA LYS A 12 -1.53 -3.18 7.41
C LYS A 12 -1.15 -3.25 5.94
N TYR A 13 -0.45 -2.25 5.48
CA TYR A 13 0.14 -2.19 4.15
C TYR A 13 1.66 -2.31 4.19
N TYR A 14 2.24 -2.83 3.12
CA TYR A 14 3.67 -2.91 2.90
C TYR A 14 3.97 -2.55 1.46
N TYR A 15 4.92 -1.66 1.28
CA TYR A 15 5.39 -1.21 -0.03
C TYR A 15 6.52 -2.13 -0.51
N THR A 16 6.46 -2.57 -1.77
CA THR A 16 7.45 -3.47 -2.38
C THR A 16 7.54 -3.26 -3.89
N TYR A 17 8.55 -3.86 -4.51
CA TYR A 17 8.75 -3.87 -5.95
C TYR A 17 8.56 -5.28 -6.50
N ILE A 18 7.76 -5.45 -7.55
CA ILE A 18 7.62 -6.71 -8.30
C ILE A 18 7.79 -6.40 -9.79
N ASN A 19 8.72 -7.08 -10.47
CA ASN A 19 9.00 -6.85 -11.89
C ASN A 19 9.22 -5.36 -12.24
N GLU A 20 10.03 -4.66 -11.44
CA GLU A 20 10.33 -3.22 -11.60
C GLU A 20 9.11 -2.29 -11.44
N GLN A 21 7.96 -2.81 -10.98
CA GLN A 21 6.78 -2.01 -10.67
C GLN A 21 6.66 -1.76 -9.16
N GLU A 22 6.36 -0.52 -8.81
CA GLU A 22 6.08 -0.07 -7.45
C GLU A 22 4.68 -0.49 -7.04
N ILE A 23 4.57 -1.29 -5.99
CA ILE A 23 3.29 -1.79 -5.50
C ILE A 23 3.15 -1.67 -3.99
N VAL A 24 1.92 -1.51 -3.56
CA VAL A 24 1.51 -1.46 -2.16
C VAL A 24 0.58 -2.64 -1.90
N LEU A 25 0.94 -3.50 -0.96
CA LEU A 25 0.24 -4.74 -0.67
C LEU A 25 -0.32 -4.75 0.75
N CYS A 26 -1.60 -5.09 0.88
CA CYS A 26 -2.28 -5.28 2.15
C CYS A 26 -1.96 -6.66 2.73
N ARG A 27 -1.25 -6.68 3.85
CA ARG A 27 -0.81 -7.91 4.52
C ARG A 27 -1.96 -8.74 5.12
N SER A 28 -3.13 -8.15 5.31
CA SER A 28 -4.29 -8.83 5.88
C SER A 28 -5.07 -9.68 4.89
N CYS A 29 -5.19 -9.25 3.63
CA CYS A 29 -6.03 -9.93 2.64
C CYS A 29 -5.33 -10.18 1.29
N GLY A 30 -4.09 -9.73 1.12
CA GLY A 30 -3.34 -9.86 -0.13
C GLY A 30 -3.78 -8.92 -1.23
N TYR A 31 -4.69 -7.97 -0.97
CA TYR A 31 -5.02 -6.91 -1.92
C TYR A 31 -3.78 -6.09 -2.24
N TRP A 32 -3.55 -5.76 -3.50
CA TRP A 32 -2.44 -4.93 -3.92
C TRP A 32 -2.88 -3.91 -4.97
N GLU A 33 -2.14 -2.82 -5.04
CA GLU A 33 -2.32 -1.75 -6.02
C GLU A 33 -0.95 -1.16 -6.39
N SER A 34 -0.85 -0.60 -7.60
CA SER A 34 0.34 0.12 -8.04
C SER A 34 0.34 1.53 -7.45
N MET A 35 1.41 1.91 -6.76
CA MET A 35 1.54 3.22 -6.11
C MET A 35 3.02 3.61 -6.05
N SER A 36 3.32 4.86 -6.42
CA SER A 36 4.67 5.41 -6.37
C SER A 36 5.17 5.56 -4.93
N LEU A 37 6.48 5.48 -4.72
CA LEU A 37 7.09 5.67 -3.40
C LEU A 37 6.71 7.03 -2.78
N ASP A 38 6.72 8.10 -3.56
CA ASP A 38 6.39 9.47 -3.10
C ASP A 38 4.95 9.58 -2.57
N ASP A 39 3.99 8.94 -3.27
CA ASP A 39 2.59 8.89 -2.83
C ASP A 39 2.44 8.07 -1.54
N TRP A 40 3.14 6.93 -1.46
CA TRP A 40 3.16 6.08 -0.27
C TRP A 40 3.73 6.84 0.95
N GLU A 41 4.83 7.57 0.79
CA GLU A 41 5.45 8.35 1.87
C GLU A 41 4.55 9.50 2.36
N LYS A 42 3.85 10.19 1.45
CA LYS A 42 2.86 11.22 1.81
C LYS A 42 1.72 10.65 2.65
N LEU A 43 1.26 9.45 2.32
CA LEU A 43 0.19 8.74 3.03
C LEU A 43 0.64 8.20 4.39
N SER A 44 1.90 7.74 4.51
CA SER A 44 2.44 7.20 5.76
C SER A 44 2.80 8.29 6.80
N ASN A 45 3.11 9.51 6.37
CA ASN A 45 3.51 10.61 7.26
C ASN A 45 2.36 11.57 7.64
N SER A 46 1.10 11.26 7.29
CA SER A 46 -0.08 12.12 7.54
C SER A 46 -1.08 11.55 8.55
#